data_AF-D1FMZ0-F1
#
_entry.id   AF-D1FMZ0-F1
#
_cell.length_a   1.000
_cell.length_b   1.000
_cell.length_c   1.000
_cell.angle_alpha   90.00
_cell.angle_beta   90.00
_cell.angle_gamma   90.00
#
_symmetry.space_group_name_H-M   'P 1'
#
loop_
_entity.id
_entity.type
_entity.pdbx_description
1 polymer ?
#
loop_
_entity_poly.entity_id
_entity_poly.type
_entity_poly.pdbx_seq_one_letter_code
_entity_poly.pdbx_strand_id
1 'polypeptide(L)' 'MRQATMIFPILFTFFLLLSSSNAAVQDFCVADLAAPEGPAGFSCKKPASVKVNDFVFSGLGIAG' A
#
# COMPACT_ATOMS: atom_id res chain seq x y z
N MET A 1 37.84 -17.40 3.43
CA MET A 1 37.64 -15.96 3.77
C MET A 1 36.88 -15.18 2.70
N ARG A 2 37.14 -15.38 1.40
CA ARG A 2 36.41 -14.69 0.29
C ARG A 2 34.89 -14.96 0.22
N GLN A 3 34.43 -16.14 0.62
CA GLN A 3 33.02 -16.54 0.47
C GLN A 3 32.09 -15.88 1.51
N ALA A 4 32.58 -15.65 2.74
CA ALA A 4 31.82 -14.97 3.79
C ALA A 4 31.55 -13.49 3.46
N THR A 5 32.48 -12.84 2.74
CA THR A 5 32.36 -11.42 2.34
C THR A 5 31.24 -11.18 1.32
N MET A 6 30.92 -12.16 0.47
CA MET A 6 29.85 -12.07 -0.54
C MET A 6 28.47 -12.42 0.02
N ILE A 7 28.41 -13.19 1.12
CA ILE A 7 27.16 -13.56 1.79
C ILE A 7 26.54 -12.36 2.50
N PHE A 8 27.36 -11.51 3.13
CA PHE A 8 26.90 -10.32 3.84
C PHE A 8 26.07 -9.34 2.97
N PRO A 9 26.53 -8.89 1.79
CA PRO A 9 25.74 -8.00 0.95
C PRO A 9 24.47 -8.66 0.41
N ILE A 10 24.48 -9.98 0.15
CA ILE A 10 23.31 -10.73 -0.31
C ILE A 10 22.23 -10.78 0.79
N LEU A 11 22.62 -11.04 2.04
CA LEU A 11 21.68 -11.02 3.16
C LEU A 11 21.13 -9.61 3.39
N PHE A 12 22.00 -8.59 3.32
CA PHE A 12 21.60 -7.19 3.49
C PHE A 12 20.59 -6.75 2.43
N THR A 13 20.82 -7.04 1.15
CA THR A 13 19.87 -6.71 0.08
C THR A 13 18.56 -7.47 0.23
N PHE A 14 18.60 -8.74 0.65
CA PHE A 14 17.40 -9.52 0.94
C PHE A 14 16.55 -8.90 2.05
N PHE A 15 17.16 -8.47 3.16
CA PHE A 15 16.44 -7.77 4.25
C PHE A 15 15.83 -6.43 3.79
N LEU A 16 16.53 -5.67 2.94
CA LEU A 16 16.00 -4.43 2.38
C LEU A 16 14.77 -4.68 1.49
N LEU A 17 14.79 -5.74 0.67
CA LEU A 17 13.66 -6.11 -0.19
C LEU A 17 12.43 -6.55 0.62
N LEU A 18 12.63 -7.26 1.74
CA LEU A 18 11.51 -7.62 2.63
C LEU A 18 10.92 -6.41 3.36
N SER A 19 11.72 -5.36 3.61
CA SER A 19 11.29 -4.16 4.33
C SER A 19 10.49 -3.18 3.47
N SER A 20 10.54 -3.29 2.14
CA SER A 20 9.85 -2.36 1.24
C SER A 20 8.42 -2.75 0.90
N SER A 21 7.96 -3.93 1.33
CA SER A 21 6.63 -4.44 1.03
C SER A 21 5.59 -3.91 2.02
N ASN A 22 4.92 -2.81 1.67
CA ASN A 22 3.69 -2.39 2.34
C ASN A 22 2.50 -3.13 1.74
N ALA A 23 2.30 -4.39 2.14
CA ALA A 23 1.08 -5.11 1.77
C ALA A 23 -0.09 -4.54 2.59
N ALA A 24 -1.18 -4.15 1.92
CA ALA A 24 -2.44 -3.91 2.59
C ALA A 24 -3.02 -5.27 3.02
N VAL A 25 -2.66 -5.74 4.22
CA VAL A 25 -3.09 -7.05 4.79
C VAL A 25 -4.58 -7.05 5.20
N GLN A 26 -5.36 -6.08 4.72
CA GLN A 26 -6.76 -5.88 5.08
C GLN A 26 -7.64 -6.24 3.88
N ASP A 27 -8.86 -6.71 4.13
CA ASP A 27 -9.82 -7.06 3.08
C ASP A 27 -10.10 -5.90 2.10
N PHE A 28 -10.09 -4.66 2.61
CA PHE A 28 -10.26 -3.44 1.82
C PHE A 28 -9.47 -2.26 2.41
N CYS A 29 -9.03 -1.35 1.54
CA CYS A 29 -8.47 -0.04 1.89
C CYS A 29 -9.15 1.03 1.01
N VAL A 30 -10.24 1.59 1.51
CA VAL A 30 -10.91 2.73 0.86
C VAL A 30 -10.14 4.00 1.20
N ALA A 31 -9.75 4.78 0.20
CA ALA A 31 -9.04 6.03 0.39
C ALA A 31 -9.82 7.03 1.27
N ASP A 32 -9.15 7.61 2.26
CA ASP A 32 -9.64 8.75 3.02
C ASP A 32 -9.27 10.06 2.30
N LEU A 33 -10.17 10.51 1.43
CA LEU A 33 -9.98 11.73 0.63
C LEU A 33 -10.01 13.02 1.47
N ALA A 34 -10.36 12.94 2.76
CA ALA A 34 -10.28 14.08 3.66
C ALA A 34 -8.90 14.24 4.32
N ALA A 35 -8.04 13.22 4.23
CA ALA A 35 -6.67 13.26 4.75
C ALA A 35 -5.69 13.87 3.74
N PRO A 36 -4.53 14.37 4.18
CA PRO A 36 -3.47 14.77 3.28
C PRO A 36 -2.99 13.61 2.41
N GLU A 37 -2.76 13.90 1.15
CA GLU A 37 -2.15 12.97 0.20
C GLU A 37 -0.64 12.85 0.43
N GLY A 38 -0.16 11.60 0.46
CA GLY A 38 1.25 11.27 0.65
C GLY A 38 1.89 10.70 -0.62
N PRO A 39 3.20 10.36 -0.58
CA PRO A 39 3.91 9.79 -1.72
C PRO A 39 3.34 8.46 -2.23
N ALA A 40 2.57 7.76 -1.40
CA ALA A 40 1.89 6.51 -1.71
C ALA A 40 0.37 6.68 -1.98
N GLY A 41 -0.11 7.92 -2.11
CA GLY A 41 -1.53 8.24 -2.23
C GLY A 41 -2.19 8.60 -0.89
N PHE A 42 -3.50 8.44 -0.80
CA PHE A 42 -4.27 8.70 0.42
C PHE A 42 -4.17 7.56 1.43
N SER A 43 -4.23 7.90 2.72
CA SER A 43 -4.37 6.91 3.79
C SER A 43 -5.72 6.20 3.70
N CYS A 44 -5.83 4.98 4.24
CA CYS A 44 -7.12 4.25 4.27
C CYS A 44 -8.06 4.84 5.34
N LYS A 45 -9.36 4.84 5.06
CA LYS A 45 -10.41 5.02 6.07
C LYS A 45 -10.33 3.92 7.13
N LYS A 46 -10.79 4.21 8.36
CA LYS A 46 -10.94 3.18 9.39
C LYS A 46 -11.96 2.13 8.92
N PRO A 47 -11.72 0.82 9.11
CA PRO A 47 -12.66 -0.22 8.65
C PRO A 47 -14.10 0.00 9.15
N ALA A 48 -14.27 0.46 10.38
CA ALA A 48 -15.58 0.77 10.97
C ALA A 48 -16.30 1.98 10.34
N SER A 49 -15.59 2.83 9.60
CA SER A 49 -16.15 3.99 8.91
C SER A 49 -16.48 3.75 7.44
N VAL A 50 -16.01 2.63 6.88
CA VAL A 50 -16.28 2.26 5.48
C VAL A 50 -17.75 1.88 5.33
N LYS A 51 -18.39 2.37 4.26
CA LYS A 51 -19.81 2.18 3.96
C LYS A 51 -19.97 1.58 2.56
N VAL A 52 -21.16 1.04 2.28
CA VAL A 52 -21.50 0.47 0.95
C VAL A 52 -21.22 1.45 -0.19
N ASN A 53 -21.52 2.73 0.01
CA ASN A 53 -21.32 3.77 -1.01
C ASN A 53 -19.84 4.00 -1.37
N ASP A 54 -18.89 3.57 -0.52
CA ASP A 54 -17.45 3.66 -0.82
C ASP A 54 -17.02 2.66 -1.92
N PHE A 55 -17.87 1.69 -2.27
CA PHE A 55 -17.61 0.67 -3.28
C PHE A 55 -18.44 0.83 -4.56
N VAL A 56 -19.24 1.89 -4.66
CA VAL A 56 -20.10 2.16 -5.81
C VAL A 56 -19.59 3.39 -6.55
N PHE A 57 -19.31 3.23 -7.84
CA PHE A 57 -18.93 4.34 -8.72
C PHE A 57 -19.89 4.45 -9.90
N SER A 58 -20.57 5.59 -10.02
CA SER A 58 -21.58 5.83 -11.07
C SER A 58 -21.14 6.84 -12.13
N GLY A 59 -19.88 7.29 -12.09
CA GLY A 59 -19.39 8.38 -12.95
C GLY A 59 -19.25 8.00 -14.43
N LEU A 60 -19.18 6.72 -14.78
CA LEU A 60 -19.10 6.27 -16.18
C LEU A 60 -20.43 6.36 -16.95
N GLY A 61 -21.54 6.68 -16.28
CA GLY A 61 -22.85 6.82 -16.91
C GLY A 61 -23.07 8.17 -17.62
N ILE A 62 -22.07 9.05 -17.64
CA ILE A 62 -22.16 10.40 -18.19
C ILE A 62 -21.15 10.54 -19.34
N ALA A 63 -21.57 11.16 -20.46
CA ALA A 63 -20.68 11.48 -21.57
C ALA A 63 -19.59 12.48 -21.13
N GLY A 64 -18.36 12.24 -21.57
CA GLY A 64 -17.19 13.06 -21.24
C GLY A 64 -17.08 14.35 -22.05
#